data_AF-A0A969IIY7-F1
#
_entry.id   AF-A0A969IIY7-F1
#
_cell.length_a   1.000
_cell.length_b   1.000
_cell.length_c   1.000
_cell.angle_alpha   90.00
_cell.angle_beta   90.00
_cell.angle_gamma   90.00
#
_symmetry.space_group_name_H-M   'P 1'
#
loop_
_entity.id
_entity.type
_entity.pdbx_description
1 polymer ?
#
loop_
_entity_poly.entity_id
_entity_poly.type
_entity_poly.pdbx_seq_one_letter_code
_entity_poly.pdbx_strand_id
1 'polypeptide(L)'
;MAGMGINPADIFYLYKFETKGDTRISVIQKMGAMGTGVKENSRGIKFNVKEISPGTYVMVPEKPLEPGEYGFLNMMDSRSSQDDYKNIKYAVFAFAIDK
;
A
#
# COMPACT_ATOMS: atom_id res chain seq x y z
N MET A 1 14.25 11.87 -23.84
CA MET A 1 12.85 11.61 -23.45
C MET A 1 12.85 11.19 -22.00
N ALA A 2 12.43 12.06 -21.08
CA ALA A 2 12.24 11.69 -19.69
C ALA A 2 10.91 10.95 -19.59
N GLY A 3 10.95 9.61 -19.44
CA GLY A 3 9.74 8.87 -19.09
C GLY A 3 9.16 9.49 -17.82
N MET A 4 7.85 9.72 -17.78
CA MET A 4 7.17 10.19 -16.57
C MET A 4 7.58 9.29 -15.41
N GLY A 5 8.51 9.77 -14.58
CA GLY A 5 9.16 8.98 -13.55
C GLY A 5 8.17 8.70 -12.44
N ILE A 6 7.52 7.54 -12.49
CA ILE A 6 6.69 7.09 -11.38
C ILE A 6 7.62 6.83 -10.20
N ASN A 7 7.51 7.64 -9.16
CA ASN A 7 8.27 7.43 -7.94
C ASN A 7 7.76 6.15 -7.24
N PRO A 8 8.59 5.13 -7.01
CA PRO A 8 8.17 3.91 -6.34
C PRO A 8 7.55 4.16 -4.95
N ALA A 9 7.93 5.25 -4.28
CA ALA A 9 7.38 5.66 -2.99
C ALA A 9 5.87 5.95 -3.04
N ASP A 10 5.36 6.35 -4.21
CA ASP A 10 3.95 6.72 -4.40
C ASP A 10 3.09 5.53 -4.88
N ILE A 11 3.74 4.41 -5.22
CA ILE A 11 3.11 3.21 -5.77
C ILE A 11 2.92 2.15 -4.69
N PHE A 12 3.93 1.97 -3.83
CA PHE A 12 3.98 0.84 -2.92
C PHE A 12 3.70 1.28 -1.49
N TYR A 13 2.82 0.53 -0.83
CA TYR A 13 2.44 0.79 0.55
C TYR A 13 2.43 -0.53 1.34
N LEU A 14 2.80 -0.44 2.61
CA LEU A 14 2.56 -1.52 3.58
C LEU A 14 1.29 -1.24 4.37
N TYR A 15 0.52 -2.27 4.62
CA TYR A 15 -0.67 -2.21 5.44
C TYR A 15 -0.58 -3.25 6.55
N LYS A 16 -0.74 -2.82 7.80
CA LYS A 16 -0.88 -3.76 8.91
C LYS A 16 -2.24 -4.44 8.83
N PHE A 17 -2.27 -5.75 9.01
CA PHE A 17 -3.51 -6.49 9.16
C PHE A 17 -3.97 -6.49 10.62
N GLU A 18 -5.27 -6.29 10.79
CA GLU A 18 -5.98 -6.57 12.03
C GLU A 18 -6.69 -7.92 11.87
N THR A 19 -6.45 -8.85 12.79
CA THR A 19 -7.15 -10.15 12.79
C THR A 19 -8.50 -10.00 13.48
N LYS A 20 -9.58 -10.37 12.78
CA LYS A 20 -10.94 -10.38 13.29
C LYS A 20 -11.56 -11.75 13.06
N GLY A 21 -11.50 -12.60 14.09
CA GLY A 21 -11.92 -14.00 13.97
C GLY A 21 -10.94 -14.80 13.12
N ASP A 22 -11.45 -15.44 12.07
CA ASP A 22 -10.68 -16.20 11.07
C ASP A 22 -10.17 -15.33 9.91
N THR A 23 -10.54 -14.05 9.90
CA THR A 23 -10.30 -13.15 8.77
C THR A 23 -9.24 -12.09 9.13
N ARG A 24 -8.36 -11.79 8.17
CA ARG A 24 -7.39 -10.68 8.24
C ARG A 24 -7.92 -9.49 7.44
N ILE A 25 -7.97 -8.32 8.06
CA ILE A 25 -8.57 -7.13 7.46
C ILE A 25 -7.57 -5.98 7.53
N SER A 26 -7.47 -5.19 6.46
CA SER A 26 -6.84 -3.87 6.52
C SER A 26 -7.66 -2.83 5.78
N VAL A 27 -7.52 -1.57 6.18
CA VAL A 27 -8.22 -0.44 5.56
C VAL A 27 -7.23 0.27 4.62
N ILE A 28 -7.40 0.04 3.33
CA ILE A 28 -6.55 0.61 2.27
C ILE A 28 -6.95 2.07 1.96
N GLN A 29 -8.25 2.36 2.00
CA GLN A 29 -8.80 3.69 1.73
C GLN A 29 -10.15 3.85 2.42
N LYS A 30 -10.48 5.08 2.83
CA LYS A 30 -11.85 5.48 3.21
C LYS A 30 -12.38 6.47 2.19
N MET A 31 -13.65 6.31 1.79
CA MET A 31 -14.39 7.32 1.02
C MET A 31 -15.33 8.07 1.97
N GLY A 32 -15.35 9.40 1.89
CA GLY A 32 -16.32 10.21 2.62
C GLY A 32 -17.75 10.02 2.10
N ALA A 33 -18.75 10.23 2.96
CA ALA A 33 -20.18 9.92 2.74
C ALA A 33 -20.88 10.66 1.58
N MET A 34 -20.21 11.58 0.88
CA MET A 34 -20.76 12.35 -0.25
C MET A 34 -19.86 12.36 -1.49
N GLY A 35 -18.91 11.44 -1.61
CA GLY A 35 -18.01 11.37 -2.77
C GLY A 35 -17.02 12.56 -2.90
N THR A 36 -17.08 13.53 -1.99
CA THR A 36 -16.23 14.73 -1.95
C THR A 36 -15.13 14.68 -0.87
N GLY A 37 -15.07 13.61 -0.08
CA GLY A 37 -14.11 13.47 1.01
C GLY A 37 -12.83 12.76 0.58
N VAL A 38 -11.71 13.50 0.67
CA VAL A 38 -10.29 13.11 0.54
C VAL A 38 -10.04 11.60 0.44
N LYS A 39 -9.40 11.18 -0.66
CA LYS A 39 -8.82 9.83 -0.82
C LYS A 39 -7.59 9.69 0.08
N GLU A 40 -7.77 9.71 1.39
CA GLU A 40 -6.64 9.64 2.31
C GLU A 40 -6.30 8.17 2.56
N ASN A 41 -5.17 7.74 2.02
CA ASN A 41 -4.50 6.51 2.40
C ASN A 41 -3.84 6.70 3.78
N SER A 42 -4.65 6.96 4.80
CA SER A 42 -4.17 7.37 6.14
C SER A 42 -3.57 6.23 6.95
N ARG A 43 -3.69 4.98 6.48
CA ARG A 43 -3.15 3.79 7.14
C ARG A 43 -2.03 3.08 6.37
N GLY A 44 -1.75 3.51 5.13
CA GLY A 44 -0.62 2.99 4.37
C GLY A 44 0.69 3.50 4.95
N ILE A 45 1.58 2.59 5.32
CA ILE A 45 2.95 2.90 5.71
C ILE A 45 3.75 3.17 4.45
N LYS A 46 4.31 4.38 4.38
CA LYS A 46 5.15 4.83 3.28
C LYS A 46 6.60 4.37 3.44
N PHE A 47 7.33 4.47 2.33
CA PHE A 47 8.73 4.13 2.25
C PHE A 47 9.59 5.34 1.90
N ASN A 48 10.73 5.46 2.58
CA ASN A 48 11.88 6.16 2.05
C ASN A 48 12.48 5.33 0.91
N VAL A 49 12.61 5.93 -0.28
CA VAL A 49 13.11 5.26 -1.47
C VAL A 49 14.43 5.87 -1.90
N LYS A 50 15.42 5.01 -2.14
CA LYS A 50 16.73 5.41 -2.67
C LYS A 50 17.10 4.53 -3.85
N GLU A 51 17.36 5.15 -5.00
CA GLU A 51 17.95 4.44 -6.14
C GLU A 51 19.42 4.13 -5.84
N ILE A 52 19.80 2.85 -5.98
CA ILE A 52 21.17 2.38 -5.72
C ILE A 52 21.93 2.05 -7.01
N SER A 53 21.19 1.77 -8.09
CA SER A 53 21.68 1.61 -9.46
C SER A 53 20.50 1.82 -10.42
N PRO A 54 20.71 2.07 -11.72
CA PRO A 54 19.62 2.31 -12.66
C PRO A 54 18.50 1.27 -12.55
N GLY A 55 17.30 1.71 -12.17
CA GLY A 55 16.11 0.86 -12.02
C GLY A 55 16.09 -0.05 -10.79
N THR A 56 17.06 0.06 -9.88
CA THR A 56 17.13 -0.71 -8.62
C THR A 56 16.98 0.22 -7.44
N TYR A 57 15.97 -0.04 -6.61
CA TYR A 57 15.60 0.81 -5.50
C TYR A 57 15.65 0.05 -4.19
N VAL A 58 16.20 0.69 -3.16
CA VAL A 58 16.04 0.26 -1.77
C VAL A 58 14.86 1.03 -1.18
N MET A 59 13.90 0.30 -0.63
CA MET A 59 12.71 0.85 0.01
C MET A 59 12.75 0.52 1.50
N VAL A 60 12.80 1.54 2.35
CA VAL A 60 12.83 1.39 3.82
C VAL A 60 11.59 2.07 4.39
N PRO A 61 10.76 1.39 5.22
CA PRO A 61 9.62 2.02 5.86
C PRO A 61 10.03 3.32 6.57
N GLU A 62 9.22 4.38 6.46
CA GLU A 62 9.53 5.69 7.08
C GLU A 62 9.61 5.61 8.61
N LYS A 63 9.00 4.59 9.20
CA LYS A 63 8.99 4.31 10.63
C LYS A 63 9.27 2.83 10.87
N PRO A 64 9.93 2.47 11.99
CA PRO A 64 10.05 1.07 12.39
C PRO A 64 8.69 0.37 12.42
N LEU A 65 8.68 -0.89 11.98
CA LEU A 65 7.47 -1.69 11.99
C LEU A 65 7.33 -2.37 13.35
N GLU A 66 6.18 -2.17 13.99
CA GLU A 66 5.79 -2.90 15.19
C GLU A 66 5.56 -4.39 14.88
N PRO A 67 5.68 -5.31 15.86
CA PRO A 67 5.32 -6.71 15.66
C PRO A 67 3.90 -6.88 15.13
N GLY A 68 3.71 -7.84 14.23
CA GLY A 68 2.43 -8.15 13.60
C GLY A 68 2.54 -8.52 12.13
N GLU A 69 1.38 -8.68 11.49
CA GLU A 69 1.27 -9.10 10.11
C GLU A 69 1.03 -7.91 9.17
N TYR A 70 1.72 -7.90 8.03
CA TYR A 70 1.71 -6.82 7.06
C TYR A 70 1.49 -7.36 5.66
N GLY A 71 0.79 -6.60 4.84
CA GLY A 71 0.62 -6.84 3.41
C GLY A 71 1.26 -5.73 2.59
N PHE A 72 2.10 -6.10 1.63
CA PHE A 72 2.65 -5.21 0.61
C PHE A 72 1.69 -5.09 -0.56
N LEU A 73 1.30 -3.86 -0.90
CA LEU A 73 0.33 -3.57 -1.94
C LEU A 73 0.90 -2.63 -3.00
N ASN A 74 0.71 -3.00 -4.27
CA ASN A 74 0.96 -2.15 -5.42
C ASN A 74 -0.30 -1.36 -5.79
N MET A 75 -0.26 -0.04 -5.57
CA MET A 75 -1.38 0.86 -5.85
C MET A 75 -1.49 1.28 -7.32
N MET A 76 -0.61 0.82 -8.22
CA MET A 76 -0.89 0.95 -9.66
C MET A 76 -1.99 -0.02 -10.11
N ASP A 77 -2.02 -1.24 -9.55
CA ASP A 77 -3.04 -2.24 -9.87
C ASP A 77 -4.44 -1.85 -9.35
N SER A 78 -4.53 -0.93 -8.38
CA SER A 78 -5.81 -0.40 -7.87
C SER A 78 -6.47 0.62 -8.80
N ARG A 79 -5.71 1.25 -9.71
CA ARG A 79 -6.19 2.36 -10.54
C ARG A 79 -6.85 1.90 -11.84
N SER A 80 -6.63 0.66 -12.26
CA SER A 80 -7.19 0.09 -13.49
C SER A 80 -8.62 -0.45 -13.33
N SER A 81 -9.11 -0.64 -12.11
CA SER A 81 -10.44 -1.20 -11.83
C SER A 81 -11.50 -0.14 -11.51
N GLN A 82 -11.50 0.99 -12.24
CA GLN A 82 -12.47 2.08 -12.02
C GLN A 82 -13.94 1.67 -12.19
N ASP A 83 -14.20 0.50 -12.81
CA ASP A 83 -15.55 0.03 -13.15
C ASP A 83 -16.21 -0.87 -12.08
N ASP A 84 -15.48 -1.42 -11.10
CA ASP A 84 -16.09 -2.26 -10.05
C ASP A 84 -15.40 -2.15 -8.68
N TYR A 85 -15.57 -1.00 -8.02
CA TYR A 85 -15.07 -0.75 -6.66
C TYR A 85 -15.52 -1.77 -5.61
N LYS A 86 -16.52 -2.62 -5.92
CA LYS A 86 -17.04 -3.62 -4.98
C LYS A 86 -16.22 -4.90 -4.96
N ASN A 87 -15.44 -5.20 -6.02
CA ASN A 87 -14.74 -6.48 -6.17
C ASN A 87 -13.29 -6.33 -6.67
N ILE A 88 -12.55 -5.37 -6.12
CA ILE A 88 -11.12 -5.23 -6.48
C ILE A 88 -10.34 -6.37 -5.83
N LYS A 89 -9.64 -7.14 -6.67
CA LYS A 89 -8.72 -8.19 -6.22
C LYS A 89 -7.31 -7.64 -6.29
N TYR A 90 -6.58 -7.79 -5.20
CA TYR A 90 -5.17 -7.43 -5.11
C TYR A 90 -4.32 -8.68 -4.90
N ALA A 91 -3.21 -8.77 -5.63
CA ALA A 91 -2.11 -9.60 -5.20
C ALA A 91 -1.41 -8.88 -4.04
N VAL A 92 -1.34 -9.55 -2.89
CA VAL A 92 -0.68 -9.02 -1.70
C VAL A 92 0.40 -9.99 -1.28
N PHE A 93 1.62 -9.49 -1.11
CA PHE A 93 2.69 -10.25 -0.46
C PHE A 93 2.58 -9.99 1.04
N ALA A 94 2.19 -11.00 1.81
CA ALA A 94 2.01 -10.91 3.24
C ALA A 94 3.21 -11.51 4.00
N PHE A 95 3.60 -10.89 5.10
CA PHE A 95 4.64 -11.37 6.00
C PHE A 95 4.32 -10.97 7.44
N ALA A 96 4.91 -11.69 8.40
CA ALA A 96 4.82 -11.37 9.81
C ALA A 96 6.18 -10.92 10.35
N ILE A 97 6.14 -10.01 11.31
CA ILE A 97 7.29 -9.63 12.12
C ILE A 97 7.04 -10.18 13.51
N ASP A 98 7.88 -11.15 13.88
CA ASP A 98 7.90 -11.74 15.22
C ASP A 98 8.54 -10.79 16.23
N LYS A 99 8.33 -11.08 17.52
CA LYS A 99 8.96 -10.36 18.63
C LYS A 99 10.40 -10.79 18.85
#